data_AF-A0A2S8BJU8-F1
#
_entry.id   AF-A0A2S8BJU8-F1
#
_cell.length_a   1.000
_cell.length_b   1.000
_cell.length_c   1.000
_cell.angle_alpha   90.00
_cell.angle_beta   90.00
_cell.angle_gamma   90.00
#
_symmetry.space_group_name_H-M   'P 1'
#
loop_
_entity.id
_entity.type
_entity.pdbx_description
1 polymer ?
#
loop_
_entity_poly.entity_id
_entity_poly.type
_entity_poly.pdbx_seq_one_letter_code
_entity_poly.pdbx_strand_id
1 'polypeptide(L)'
;MFNGGAWLVIDGRPVDVHYRDLDVVEHELAEAQQGRFHWEPLMFHLAGIPSYLVVAELAVNRVLRGRLPRPDYPEALRRSAPPVWRNRAALTLRYAKDNYARRGQVTEVAGLLATAAMETAHAVLAARGEWITNEKRLLRRAGLRAIDPIIAGLRPDPEVLVQRIAAAETLLGC
;
A
#
# COMPACT_ATOMS: atom_id res chain seq x y z
N MET A 1 7.25 -2.04 13.01
CA MET A 1 7.74 -0.67 12.63
C MET A 1 7.40 0.52 13.55
N PHE A 2 6.43 0.46 14.47
CA PHE A 2 6.06 1.58 15.35
C PHE A 2 6.41 1.25 16.80
N ASN A 3 7.14 2.11 17.51
CA ASN A 3 7.49 1.87 18.93
C ASN A 3 6.44 2.46 19.89
N GLY A 4 5.72 3.49 19.45
CA GLY A 4 4.55 4.03 20.13
C GLY A 4 4.28 5.47 19.74
N GLY A 5 3.37 6.10 20.47
CA GLY A 5 2.89 7.42 20.12
C GLY A 5 1.77 7.94 21.01
N ALA A 6 1.22 9.08 20.63
CA ALA A 6 0.07 9.69 21.28
C ALA A 6 -0.76 10.49 20.29
N TRP A 7 -2.08 10.37 20.42
CA TRP A 7 -3.04 11.27 19.80
C TRP A 7 -3.33 12.40 20.78
N LEU A 8 -2.97 13.62 20.39
CA LEU A 8 -3.06 14.81 21.22
C LEU A 8 -3.93 15.87 20.56
N VAL A 9 -4.39 16.83 21.36
CA VAL A 9 -4.92 18.10 20.88
C VAL A 9 -4.07 19.22 21.47
N ILE A 10 -3.36 19.94 20.62
CA ILE A 10 -2.48 21.05 21.01
C ILE A 10 -3.07 22.33 20.42
N ASP A 11 -3.43 23.28 21.28
CA ASP A 11 -4.09 24.54 20.89
C ASP A 11 -5.30 24.32 19.94
N GLY A 12 -6.13 23.32 20.26
CA GLY A 12 -7.30 22.95 19.46
C GLY A 12 -7.00 22.18 18.16
N ARG A 13 -5.74 21.86 17.87
CA ARG A 13 -5.34 21.11 16.66
C ARG A 13 -5.08 19.64 16.99
N PRO A 14 -5.66 18.69 16.26
CA PRO A 14 -5.29 17.28 16.36
C PRO A 14 -3.83 17.06 15.94
N VAL A 15 -3.05 16.39 16.78
CA VAL A 15 -1.65 16.06 16.53
C VAL A 15 -1.44 14.58 16.80
N ASP A 16 -0.82 13.89 15.85
CA ASP A 16 -0.42 12.50 15.97
C ASP A 16 1.10 12.45 16.16
N VAL A 17 1.54 12.00 17.34
CA VAL A 17 2.95 11.89 17.70
C VAL A 17 3.36 10.43 17.61
N HIS A 18 4.43 10.15 16.88
CA HIS A 18 5.06 8.84 16.85
C HIS A 18 6.50 8.95 17.33
N TYR A 19 6.94 8.02 18.18
CA TYR A 19 8.35 7.83 18.47
C TYR A 19 8.81 6.50 17.85
N ARG A 20 10.04 6.52 17.33
CA ARG A 20 10.68 5.36 16.70
C ARG A 20 12.11 5.23 17.20
N ASP A 21 12.54 3.99 17.35
CA ASP A 21 13.94 3.65 17.57
C ASP A 21 14.76 3.97 16.32
N LEU A 22 15.88 4.68 16.49
CA LEU A 22 16.76 5.04 15.38
C LEU A 22 17.43 3.81 14.79
N ASP A 23 17.74 2.79 15.59
CA ASP A 23 18.35 1.55 15.10
C ASP A 23 17.42 0.85 14.10
N VAL A 24 16.11 0.93 14.32
CA VAL A 24 15.09 0.40 13.38
C VAL A 24 15.06 1.25 12.10
N VAL A 25 15.08 2.58 12.21
CA VAL A 25 15.07 3.47 11.04
C VAL A 25 16.30 3.25 10.16
N GLU A 26 17.48 3.12 10.78
CA GLU A 26 18.75 2.89 10.10
C GLU A 26 18.79 1.51 9.45
N HIS A 27 18.28 0.48 10.12
CA HIS A 27 18.15 -0.86 9.57
C HIS A 27 17.27 -0.87 8.31
N GLU A 28 16.05 -0.31 8.39
CA GLU A 28 15.13 -0.30 7.24
C GLU A 28 15.65 0.55 6.07
N LEU A 29 16.41 1.62 6.36
CA LEU A 29 17.11 2.38 5.33
C LEU A 29 18.17 1.53 4.62
N ALA A 30 18.98 0.78 5.37
CA ALA A 30 20.02 -0.10 4.80
C ALA A 30 19.41 -1.24 3.98
N GLU A 31 18.30 -1.84 4.43
CA GLU A 31 17.56 -2.85 3.67
C GLU A 31 16.99 -2.26 2.37
N ALA A 32 16.32 -1.11 2.45
CA ALA A 32 15.75 -0.43 1.29
C ALA A 32 16.82 -0.05 0.25
N GLN A 33 18.00 0.39 0.70
CA GLN A 33 19.14 0.67 -0.20
C GLN A 33 19.60 -0.57 -0.98
N GLN A 34 19.45 -1.75 -0.39
CA GLN A 34 19.74 -3.04 -1.04
C GLN A 34 18.53 -3.61 -1.79
N GLY A 35 17.42 -2.87 -1.85
CA GLY A 35 16.18 -3.28 -2.50
C GLY A 35 15.42 -4.37 -1.73
N ARG A 36 15.69 -4.54 -0.44
CA ARG A 36 14.96 -5.46 0.44
C ARG A 36 13.95 -4.69 1.26
N PHE A 37 12.85 -5.36 1.55
CA PHE A 37 11.83 -4.88 2.47
C PHE A 37 10.99 -6.06 2.94
N HIS A 38 10.37 -5.90 4.10
CA HIS A 38 9.32 -6.79 4.57
C HIS A 38 7.98 -6.07 4.59
N TRP A 39 6.93 -6.80 4.93
CA TRP A 39 5.56 -6.33 4.92
C TRP A 39 4.85 -6.73 6.20
N GLU A 40 4.12 -5.79 6.79
CA GLU A 40 3.33 -6.02 8.00
C GLU A 40 1.85 -5.63 7.76
N PRO A 41 0.87 -6.39 8.26
CA PRO A 41 -0.50 -5.91 8.34
C PRO A 41 -0.59 -4.75 9.35
N LEU A 42 -1.35 -3.71 9.03
CA LEU A 42 -1.64 -2.60 9.94
C LEU A 42 -3.12 -2.24 9.86
N MET A 43 -3.73 -1.99 11.02
CA MET A 43 -5.14 -1.61 11.10
C MET A 43 -5.42 -0.41 10.17
N PHE A 44 -6.47 -0.54 9.34
CA PHE A 44 -6.92 0.44 8.33
C PHE A 44 -6.00 0.64 7.11
N HIS A 45 -4.94 -0.15 6.94
CA HIS A 45 -4.18 -0.23 5.68
C HIS A 45 -4.61 -1.51 4.93
N LEU A 46 -5.30 -1.36 3.81
CA LEU A 46 -5.90 -2.46 3.06
C LEU A 46 -4.85 -3.40 2.45
N ALA A 47 -3.74 -2.85 1.94
CA ALA A 47 -2.62 -3.65 1.45
C ALA A 47 -1.59 -3.95 2.54
N GLY A 48 -1.75 -3.42 3.75
CA GLY A 48 -0.71 -3.39 4.79
C GLY A 48 0.41 -2.40 4.47
N ILE A 49 1.53 -2.47 5.20
CA ILE A 49 2.61 -1.50 5.11
C ILE A 49 3.94 -2.15 4.71
N PRO A 50 4.68 -1.61 3.73
CA PRO A 50 6.06 -2.02 3.48
C PRO A 50 7.00 -1.43 4.51
N SER A 51 8.09 -2.13 4.80
CA SER A 51 9.09 -1.69 5.77
C SER A 51 9.78 -0.37 5.38
N TYR A 52 9.91 -0.11 4.08
CA TYR A 52 10.42 1.15 3.54
C TYR A 52 9.47 2.37 3.73
N LEU A 53 8.29 2.21 4.34
CA LEU A 53 7.42 3.34 4.71
C LEU A 53 8.14 4.30 5.66
N VAL A 54 8.92 3.77 6.61
CA VAL A 54 9.72 4.59 7.54
C VAL A 54 10.77 5.42 6.79
N VAL A 55 11.35 4.86 5.72
CA VAL A 55 12.26 5.58 4.83
C VAL A 55 11.54 6.69 4.07
N ALA A 56 10.30 6.46 3.65
CA ALA A 56 9.46 7.48 3.03
C ALA A 56 9.21 8.66 3.99
N GLU A 57 8.91 8.39 5.26
CA GLU A 57 8.77 9.43 6.29
C GLU A 57 10.08 10.23 6.45
N LEU A 58 11.22 9.54 6.49
CA LEU A 58 12.54 10.15 6.58
C LEU A 58 12.88 11.02 5.35
N ALA A 59 12.44 10.63 4.15
CA ALA A 59 12.71 11.38 2.94
C ALA A 59 11.85 12.65 2.79
N VAL A 60 10.61 12.63 3.29
CA VAL A 60 9.61 13.71 3.07
C VAL A 60 9.37 14.60 4.28
N ASN A 61 9.94 14.29 5.46
CA ASN A 61 9.73 15.08 6.66
C ASN A 61 10.34 16.50 6.56
N ARG A 62 9.94 17.32 7.54
CA ARG A 62 10.61 18.56 7.91
C ARG A 62 11.27 18.36 9.28
N VAL A 63 12.60 18.46 9.32
CA VAL A 63 13.35 18.39 10.58
C VAL A 63 13.02 19.61 11.44
N LEU A 64 12.52 19.37 12.66
CA LEU A 64 12.22 20.42 13.64
C LEU A 64 13.38 20.64 14.62
N ARG A 65 14.15 19.60 14.94
CA ARG A 65 15.30 19.63 15.84
C ARG A 65 16.32 18.57 15.44
N GLY A 66 17.61 18.90 15.57
CA GLY A 66 18.71 17.98 15.27
C GLY A 66 19.02 17.88 13.77
N ARG A 67 19.54 16.73 13.35
CA ARG A 67 19.86 16.42 11.95
C ARG A 67 19.38 15.01 11.65
N LEU A 68 18.76 14.83 10.49
CA LEU A 68 18.34 13.54 9.96
C LEU A 68 18.75 13.45 8.48
N PRO A 69 19.09 12.26 7.96
CA PRO A 69 19.33 12.10 6.54
C PRO A 69 18.04 12.32 5.75
N ARG A 70 18.18 12.63 4.46
CA ARG A 70 17.06 12.78 3.53
C ARG A 70 17.32 11.91 2.30
N PRO A 71 17.04 10.59 2.38
CA PRO A 71 17.42 9.67 1.32
C PRO A 71 16.57 9.90 0.06
N ASP A 72 17.22 9.79 -1.10
CA ASP A 72 16.54 9.61 -2.38
C ASP A 72 15.89 8.22 -2.47
N TYR A 73 14.97 8.03 -3.41
CA TYR A 73 14.36 6.71 -3.63
C TYR A 73 15.41 5.71 -4.14
N PRO A 74 15.73 4.62 -3.42
CA PRO A 74 16.79 3.72 -3.84
C PRO A 74 16.47 3.00 -5.14
N GLU A 75 17.40 3.04 -6.09
CA GLU A 75 17.23 2.41 -7.41
C GLU A 75 17.08 0.89 -7.30
N ALA A 76 17.73 0.25 -6.31
CA ALA A 76 17.53 -1.17 -6.02
C ALA A 76 16.07 -1.46 -5.63
N LEU A 77 15.49 -0.65 -4.74
CA LEU A 77 14.09 -0.77 -4.31
C LEU A 77 13.12 -0.50 -5.46
N ARG A 78 13.44 0.47 -6.32
CA ARG A 78 12.64 0.81 -7.50
C ARG A 78 12.50 -0.38 -8.46
N ARG A 79 13.52 -1.24 -8.53
CA ARG A 79 13.48 -2.47 -9.33
C ARG A 79 12.80 -3.63 -8.61
N SER A 80 13.04 -3.82 -7.31
CA SER A 80 12.61 -5.01 -6.58
C SER A 80 11.18 -4.93 -6.02
N ALA A 81 10.72 -3.76 -5.59
CA ALA A 81 9.40 -3.63 -4.97
C ALA A 81 8.22 -3.82 -5.95
N PRO A 82 8.23 -3.27 -7.18
CA PRO A 82 7.11 -3.45 -8.10
C PRO A 82 6.71 -4.90 -8.39
N PRO A 83 7.63 -5.84 -8.72
CA PRO A 83 7.24 -7.22 -8.98
C PRO A 83 6.67 -7.92 -7.74
N VAL A 84 7.17 -7.62 -6.54
CA VAL A 84 6.63 -8.18 -5.28
C VAL A 84 5.16 -7.77 -5.12
N TRP A 85 4.87 -6.48 -5.27
CA TRP A 85 3.52 -5.95 -5.12
C TRP A 85 2.56 -6.42 -6.22
N ARG A 86 3.00 -6.48 -7.48
CA ARG A 86 2.18 -7.02 -8.58
C ARG A 86 1.86 -8.50 -8.38
N ASN A 87 2.83 -9.29 -7.94
CA ASN A 87 2.59 -10.71 -7.67
C ASN A 87 1.54 -10.90 -6.57
N ARG A 88 1.59 -10.08 -5.51
CA ARG A 88 0.55 -10.10 -4.47
C ARG A 88 -0.83 -9.73 -5.01
N ALA A 89 -0.93 -8.65 -5.80
CA ALA A 89 -2.19 -8.24 -6.41
C ALA A 89 -2.79 -9.37 -7.29
N ALA A 90 -1.97 -10.00 -8.13
CA ALA A 90 -2.40 -11.12 -8.96
C ALA A 90 -2.86 -12.33 -8.14
N LEU A 91 -2.16 -12.67 -7.04
CA LEU A 91 -2.57 -13.72 -6.11
C LEU A 91 -3.91 -13.40 -5.44
N THR A 92 -4.08 -12.15 -4.99
CA THR A 92 -5.30 -11.64 -4.35
C THR A 92 -6.51 -11.74 -5.30
N LEU A 93 -6.38 -11.31 -6.56
CA LEU A 93 -7.44 -11.40 -7.57
C LEU A 93 -7.78 -12.86 -7.92
N ARG A 94 -6.76 -13.70 -8.09
CA ARG A 94 -6.97 -15.13 -8.35
C ARG A 94 -7.72 -15.79 -7.20
N TYR A 95 -7.35 -15.49 -5.96
CA TYR A 95 -8.03 -16.02 -4.79
C TYR A 95 -9.50 -15.59 -4.74
N ALA A 96 -9.81 -14.33 -5.09
CA ALA A 96 -11.18 -13.82 -5.18
C ALA A 96 -12.02 -14.61 -6.19
N LYS A 97 -11.45 -14.87 -7.36
CA LYS A 97 -12.08 -15.59 -8.47
C LYS A 97 -12.37 -17.04 -8.12
N ASP A 98 -11.39 -17.72 -7.55
CA ASP A 98 -11.46 -19.17 -7.31
C ASP A 98 -12.32 -19.53 -6.10
N ASN A 99 -12.38 -18.66 -5.08
CA ASN A 99 -12.98 -19.01 -3.79
C ASN A 99 -14.30 -18.29 -3.49
N TYR A 100 -14.50 -17.06 -3.99
CA TYR A 100 -15.63 -16.21 -3.57
C TYR A 100 -16.59 -15.88 -4.71
N ALA A 101 -16.08 -15.66 -5.93
CA ALA A 101 -16.91 -15.28 -7.07
C ALA A 101 -18.01 -16.31 -7.38
N ARG A 102 -17.66 -17.60 -7.47
CA ARG A 102 -18.62 -18.69 -7.74
C ARG A 102 -19.72 -18.84 -6.69
N ARG A 103 -19.50 -18.33 -5.49
CA ARG A 103 -20.41 -18.41 -4.35
C ARG A 103 -21.25 -17.14 -4.18
N GLY A 104 -21.13 -16.16 -5.08
CA GLY A 104 -21.88 -14.90 -4.96
C GLY A 104 -21.45 -14.03 -3.77
N GLN A 105 -20.26 -14.27 -3.21
CA GLN A 105 -19.77 -13.63 -1.98
C GLN A 105 -19.22 -12.22 -2.26
N VAL A 106 -20.12 -11.24 -2.31
CA VAL A 106 -19.82 -9.85 -2.70
C VAL A 106 -18.82 -9.19 -1.76
N THR A 107 -18.99 -9.36 -0.45
CA THR A 107 -18.16 -8.67 0.56
C THR A 107 -16.69 -9.04 0.43
N GLU A 108 -16.42 -10.34 0.28
CA GLU A 108 -15.09 -10.89 0.13
C GLU A 108 -14.45 -10.49 -1.20
N VAL A 109 -15.22 -10.50 -2.30
CA VAL A 109 -14.74 -9.99 -3.59
C VAL A 109 -14.44 -8.49 -3.51
N ALA A 110 -15.31 -7.68 -2.92
CA ALA A 110 -15.09 -6.25 -2.77
C ALA A 110 -13.80 -5.94 -1.98
N GLY A 111 -13.58 -6.66 -0.86
CA GLY A 111 -12.38 -6.54 -0.06
C GLY A 111 -11.11 -6.88 -0.86
N LEU A 112 -11.11 -8.01 -1.56
CA LEU A 112 -9.95 -8.46 -2.33
C LEU A 112 -9.67 -7.56 -3.56
N LEU A 113 -10.70 -7.03 -4.22
CA LEU A 113 -10.51 -6.04 -5.29
C LEU A 113 -9.87 -4.76 -4.75
N ALA A 114 -10.33 -4.26 -3.61
CA ALA A 114 -9.78 -3.06 -2.98
C ALA A 114 -8.32 -3.28 -2.53
N THR A 115 -8.01 -4.42 -1.91
CA THR A 115 -6.65 -4.80 -1.51
C THR A 115 -5.74 -4.93 -2.74
N ALA A 116 -6.13 -5.66 -3.78
CA ALA A 116 -5.34 -5.82 -5.00
C ALA A 116 -5.04 -4.47 -5.67
N ALA A 117 -6.00 -3.53 -5.67
CA ALA A 117 -5.78 -2.19 -6.20
C ALA A 117 -4.76 -1.39 -5.38
N MET A 118 -4.75 -1.51 -4.05
CA MET A 118 -3.75 -0.88 -3.18
C MET A 118 -2.36 -1.51 -3.36
N GLU A 119 -2.28 -2.83 -3.50
CA GLU A 119 -1.05 -3.56 -3.81
C GLU A 119 -0.46 -3.09 -5.16
N THR A 120 -1.28 -3.05 -6.22
CA THR A 120 -0.84 -2.53 -7.52
C THR A 120 -0.45 -1.05 -7.45
N ALA A 121 -1.13 -0.24 -6.64
CA ALA A 121 -0.75 1.16 -6.46
C ALA A 121 0.63 1.32 -5.80
N HIS A 122 0.97 0.47 -4.83
CA HIS A 122 2.33 0.39 -4.30
C HIS A 122 3.34 0.03 -5.40
N ALA A 123 3.02 -0.93 -6.27
CA ALA A 123 3.89 -1.29 -7.38
C ALA A 123 4.14 -0.13 -8.34
N VAL A 124 3.09 0.61 -8.71
CA VAL A 124 3.15 1.75 -9.63
C VAL A 124 4.03 2.85 -9.05
N LEU A 125 3.81 3.23 -7.79
CA LEU A 125 4.56 4.33 -7.19
C LEU A 125 6.00 3.94 -6.86
N ALA A 126 6.24 2.70 -6.47
CA ALA A 126 7.59 2.18 -6.33
C ALA A 126 8.36 2.23 -7.65
N ALA A 127 7.74 1.86 -8.77
CA ALA A 127 8.36 1.93 -10.10
C ALA A 127 8.65 3.37 -10.56
N ARG A 128 7.87 4.34 -10.07
CA ARG A 128 8.10 5.78 -10.31
C ARG A 128 9.14 6.39 -9.36
N GLY A 129 9.58 5.66 -8.34
CA GLY A 129 10.45 6.21 -7.28
C GLY A 129 9.73 7.23 -6.40
N GLU A 130 8.42 7.09 -6.22
CA GLU A 130 7.60 8.02 -5.47
C GLU A 130 7.36 7.53 -4.03
N TRP A 131 7.76 8.35 -3.06
CA TRP A 131 7.52 8.09 -1.64
C TRP A 131 6.04 8.21 -1.24
N ILE A 132 5.60 7.27 -0.39
CA ILE A 132 4.26 7.20 0.20
C ILE A 132 4.39 6.86 1.68
N THR A 133 3.65 7.59 2.51
CA THR A 133 3.61 7.39 3.97
C THR A 133 2.29 6.82 4.48
N ASN A 134 1.26 6.72 3.63
CA ASN A 134 -0.04 6.11 3.94
C ASN A 134 -0.87 5.87 2.66
N GLU A 135 -1.95 5.11 2.79
CA GLU A 135 -2.83 4.75 1.65
C GLU A 135 -3.85 5.82 1.23
N LYS A 136 -4.06 6.89 2.02
CA LYS A 136 -5.19 7.84 1.83
C LYS A 136 -5.26 8.43 0.42
N ARG A 137 -4.11 8.62 -0.23
CA ARG A 137 -3.99 9.19 -1.58
C ARG A 137 -3.35 8.22 -2.58
N LEU A 138 -3.12 6.97 -2.18
CA LEU A 138 -2.33 5.99 -2.92
C LEU A 138 -2.94 5.67 -4.29
N LEU A 139 -4.21 5.22 -4.34
CA LEU A 139 -4.91 4.95 -5.60
C LEU A 139 -4.93 6.16 -6.55
N ARG A 140 -5.16 7.36 -6.00
CA ARG A 140 -5.21 8.59 -6.80
C ARG A 140 -3.85 8.91 -7.42
N ARG A 141 -2.76 8.81 -6.64
CA ARG A 141 -1.39 9.05 -7.14
C ARG A 141 -0.97 7.99 -8.17
N ALA A 142 -1.40 6.74 -7.97
CA ALA A 142 -1.17 5.66 -8.92
C ALA A 142 -2.03 5.75 -10.20
N GLY A 143 -3.10 6.56 -10.21
CA GLY A 143 -4.03 6.66 -11.33
C GLY A 143 -5.05 5.52 -11.41
N LEU A 144 -5.31 4.82 -10.28
CA LEU A 144 -6.11 3.60 -10.25
C LEU A 144 -7.54 3.80 -9.71
N ARG A 145 -8.04 5.04 -9.74
CA ARG A 145 -9.41 5.36 -9.27
C ARG A 145 -10.53 4.78 -10.14
N ALA A 146 -10.22 4.27 -11.32
CA ALA A 146 -11.15 3.48 -12.12
C ALA A 146 -11.57 2.14 -11.46
N ILE A 147 -10.96 1.76 -10.33
CA ILE A 147 -11.43 0.63 -9.52
C ILE A 147 -12.77 0.93 -8.83
N ASP A 148 -13.04 2.19 -8.51
CA ASP A 148 -14.24 2.61 -7.77
C ASP A 148 -15.55 2.18 -8.50
N PRO A 149 -15.74 2.46 -9.81
CA PRO A 149 -16.93 1.98 -10.54
C PRO A 149 -16.97 0.46 -10.75
N ILE A 150 -15.82 -0.24 -10.74
CA ILE A 150 -15.80 -1.71 -10.80
C ILE A 150 -16.40 -2.29 -9.53
N ILE A 151 -15.96 -1.79 -8.36
CA ILE A 151 -16.46 -2.19 -7.05
C ILE A 151 -17.94 -1.80 -6.87
N ALA A 152 -18.32 -0.59 -7.29
CA ALA A 152 -19.72 -0.14 -7.23
C ALA A 152 -20.68 -1.01 -8.07
N GLY A 153 -20.16 -1.71 -9.08
CA GLY A 153 -20.92 -2.60 -9.94
C GLY A 153 -21.02 -4.05 -9.48
N LEU A 154 -20.56 -4.39 -8.27
CA LEU A 154 -20.66 -5.74 -7.71
C LEU A 154 -22.10 -6.08 -7.31
N ARG A 155 -22.50 -7.33 -7.53
CA ARG A 155 -23.82 -7.89 -7.19
C ARG A 155 -23.64 -9.34 -6.73
N PRO A 156 -24.56 -9.92 -5.92
CA PRO A 156 -24.49 -11.30 -5.46
C PRO A 156 -24.87 -12.29 -6.59
N ASP A 157 -24.16 -12.18 -7.70
CA ASP A 157 -24.33 -12.96 -8.93
C ASP A 157 -22.94 -13.45 -9.36
N PRO A 158 -22.71 -14.77 -9.45
CA PRO A 158 -21.40 -15.32 -9.79
C PRO A 158 -20.81 -14.84 -11.11
N GLU A 159 -21.62 -14.70 -12.16
CA GLU A 159 -21.16 -14.25 -13.47
C GLU A 159 -20.74 -12.79 -13.42
N VAL A 160 -21.54 -11.95 -12.74
CA VAL A 160 -21.19 -10.54 -12.51
C VAL A 160 -19.89 -10.42 -11.73
N LEU A 161 -19.69 -11.20 -10.66
CA LEU A 161 -18.46 -11.15 -9.88
C LEU A 161 -17.23 -11.55 -10.71
N VAL A 162 -17.33 -12.62 -11.52
CA VAL A 162 -16.24 -13.02 -12.43
C VAL A 162 -15.92 -11.92 -13.44
N GLN A 163 -16.93 -11.28 -14.03
CA GLN A 163 -16.75 -10.16 -14.96
C GLN A 163 -16.08 -8.95 -14.30
N ARG A 164 -16.46 -8.61 -13.06
CA ARG A 164 -15.85 -7.49 -12.32
C ARG A 164 -14.41 -7.78 -11.94
N ILE A 165 -14.09 -9.02 -11.57
CA ILE A 165 -12.70 -9.44 -11.32
C ILE A 165 -11.87 -9.33 -12.61
N ALA A 166 -12.38 -9.80 -13.75
CA ALA A 166 -11.68 -9.67 -15.03
C ALA A 166 -11.46 -8.20 -15.46
N ALA A 167 -12.43 -7.31 -15.17
CA ALA A 167 -12.26 -5.88 -15.39
C ALA A 167 -11.16 -5.30 -14.48
N ALA A 168 -11.06 -5.76 -13.23
CA ALA A 168 -9.99 -5.37 -12.33
C ALA A 168 -8.62 -5.91 -12.76
N GLU A 169 -8.52 -7.17 -13.20
CA GLU A 169 -7.31 -7.77 -13.80
C GLU A 169 -6.80 -6.87 -14.95
N THR A 170 -7.69 -6.49 -15.87
CA THR A 170 -7.39 -5.59 -16.98
C THR A 170 -6.91 -4.21 -16.52
N LEU A 171 -7.60 -3.58 -15.57
CA LEU A 171 -7.23 -2.26 -15.04
C LEU A 171 -5.87 -2.28 -14.33
N LEU A 172 -5.60 -3.33 -13.56
CA LEU A 172 -4.44 -3.44 -12.70
C LEU A 172 -3.22 -4.04 -13.42
N GLY A 173 -3.39 -4.57 -14.63
CA GLY A 173 -2.34 -5.22 -15.40
C GLY A 173 -1.84 -6.50 -14.73
N CYS A 174 -2.78 -7.29 -14.20
CA CYS A 174 -2.55 -8.55 -13.48
C CYS A 174 -3.14 -9.73 -14.27
#